data_AF-A0A1X7SLB6-F1
#
_entry.id   AF-A0A1X7SLB6-F1
#
_cell.length_a   1.000
_cell.length_b   1.000
_cell.length_c   1.000
_cell.angle_alpha   90.00
_cell.angle_beta   90.00
_cell.angle_gamma   90.00
#
_symmetry.space_group_name_H-M   'P 1'
#
loop_
_entity.id
_entity.type
_entity.pdbx_description
1 polymer ?
#
loop_
_entity_poly.entity_id
_entity_poly.type
_entity_poly.pdbx_seq_one_letter_code
_entity_poly.pdbx_strand_id
1 'polypeptide(L)'
;RDTSVKYAGQCSYVKEYKSCWTMSILFTKHLKAHLKYAQSESIGTIESHSFLFTEWNDGQELSMGLHKFRNSMETDGWKISPISLIPDKITKAEIDSVELQQNFRKLQSRIIPLIEFSVYIDNIESASNELKTDLDIEGTTSNVIVRRQKE
;
A
#
# COMPACT_ATOMS: atom_id res chain seq x y z
N ARG A 1 -11.86 1.00 -26.28
CA ARG A 1 -12.34 0.98 -24.88
C ARG A 1 -11.35 0.12 -24.11
N ASP A 2 -10.52 0.71 -23.27
CA ASP A 2 -9.51 -0.04 -22.53
C ASP A 2 -10.20 -0.87 -21.43
N THR A 3 -10.07 -2.19 -21.55
CA THR A 3 -10.65 -3.22 -20.64
C THR A 3 -9.60 -3.81 -19.71
N SER A 4 -8.40 -3.23 -19.67
CA SER A 4 -7.35 -3.63 -18.74
C SER A 4 -7.89 -3.58 -17.31
N VAL A 5 -7.84 -4.72 -16.61
CA VAL A 5 -8.03 -4.78 -15.16
C VAL A 5 -7.08 -3.79 -14.51
N LYS A 6 -7.59 -2.92 -13.64
CA LYS A 6 -6.78 -1.93 -12.93
C LYS A 6 -6.52 -2.43 -11.53
N TYR A 7 -5.26 -2.48 -11.11
CA TYR A 7 -4.89 -2.71 -9.71
C TYR A 7 -4.48 -1.39 -9.06
N ALA A 8 -4.64 -1.27 -7.75
CA ALA A 8 -4.08 -0.13 -7.03
C ALA A 8 -3.65 -0.48 -5.60
N GLY A 9 -2.61 0.22 -5.14
CA GLY A 9 -2.27 0.36 -3.74
C GLY A 9 -2.97 1.60 -3.17
N GLN A 10 -3.78 1.42 -2.13
CA GLN A 10 -4.47 2.51 -1.44
C GLN A 10 -3.77 2.78 -0.11
N CYS A 11 -3.29 4.00 0.07
CA CYS A 11 -2.61 4.42 1.28
C CYS A 11 -3.59 5.15 2.20
N SER A 12 -3.59 4.77 3.47
CA SER A 12 -4.30 5.49 4.54
C SER A 12 -3.37 5.75 5.70
N TYR A 13 -3.57 6.88 6.37
CA TYR A 13 -2.81 7.27 7.55
C TYR A 13 -3.75 7.42 8.75
N VAL A 14 -3.38 6.79 9.86
CA VAL A 14 -4.02 6.97 11.16
C VAL A 14 -3.00 7.62 12.08
N LYS A 15 -3.36 8.73 12.72
CA LYS A 15 -2.49 9.36 13.71
C LYS A 15 -2.59 8.58 15.01
N GLU A 16 -1.43 8.15 15.52
CA GLU A 16 -1.34 7.44 16.79
C GLU A 16 -1.10 8.44 17.92
N TYR A 17 0.06 9.10 17.90
CA TYR A 17 0.48 10.02 18.96
C TYR A 17 1.52 11.03 18.46
N LYS A 18 1.33 12.32 18.77
CA LYS A 18 2.22 13.42 18.36
C LYS A 18 2.61 13.29 16.88
N SER A 19 3.90 13.11 16.62
CA SER A 19 4.52 13.02 15.30
C SER A 19 4.66 11.58 14.82
N CYS A 20 3.72 10.69 15.16
CA CYS A 20 3.70 9.28 14.79
C CYS A 20 2.35 8.90 14.17
N TRP A 21 2.41 8.21 13.04
CA TRP A 21 1.29 7.74 12.25
C TRP A 21 1.48 6.28 11.86
N THR A 22 0.38 5.54 11.81
CA THR A 22 0.30 4.26 11.12
C THR A 22 -0.09 4.53 9.67
N MET A 23 0.77 4.15 8.73
CA MET A 23 0.47 4.11 7.31
C MET A 23 0.16 2.69 6.89
N SER A 24 -1.00 2.47 6.28
CA SER A 24 -1.39 1.17 5.74
C SER A 24 -1.52 1.26 4.22
N ILE A 25 -0.99 0.26 3.50
CA ILE A 25 -1.13 0.14 2.04
C ILE A 25 -1.95 -1.11 1.74
N LEU A 26 -3.14 -0.89 1.18
CA LEU A 26 -4.07 -1.94 0.78
C LEU A 26 -3.98 -2.20 -0.73
N PHE A 27 -3.70 -3.43 -1.13
CA PHE A 27 -3.64 -3.79 -2.55
C PHE A 27 -4.95 -4.40 -3.04
N THR A 28 -5.55 -3.77 -4.04
CA THR A 28 -6.88 -4.17 -4.54
C THR A 28 -6.94 -4.22 -6.06
N LYS A 29 -7.90 -5.01 -6.56
CA LYS A 29 -8.35 -4.99 -7.94
C LYS A 29 -9.53 -4.03 -8.08
N HIS A 30 -9.39 -3.01 -8.92
CA HIS A 30 -10.48 -2.11 -9.26
C HIS A 30 -11.30 -2.66 -10.44
N LEU A 31 -12.43 -3.30 -10.13
CA LEU A 31 -13.52 -3.43 -11.09
C LEU A 31 -14.32 -2.11 -11.10
N LYS A 32 -14.65 -1.60 -12.30
CA LYS A 32 -15.35 -0.31 -12.52
C LYS A 32 -16.62 -0.09 -11.67
N ALA A 33 -17.19 -1.13 -11.06
CA ALA A 33 -18.37 -1.05 -10.20
C ALA A 33 -18.08 -0.55 -8.76
N HIS A 34 -16.86 -0.76 -8.23
CA HIS A 34 -16.55 -0.44 -6.82
C HIS A 34 -16.06 0.99 -6.57
N LEU A 35 -15.75 1.75 -7.62
CA LEU A 35 -15.36 3.17 -7.54
C LEU A 35 -16.43 4.06 -6.89
N LYS A 36 -17.73 3.72 -7.05
CA LYS A 36 -18.83 4.50 -6.47
C LYS A 36 -19.00 4.32 -4.96
N TYR A 37 -18.52 3.20 -4.39
CA TYR A 37 -18.70 2.90 -2.96
C TYR A 37 -17.47 3.28 -2.13
N ALA A 38 -16.26 3.15 -2.69
CA ALA A 38 -15.04 3.57 -1.98
C ALA A 38 -14.96 5.10 -1.79
N GLN A 39 -15.64 5.88 -2.64
CA GLN A 39 -15.69 7.35 -2.55
C GLN A 39 -16.73 7.87 -1.54
N SER A 40 -17.67 7.04 -1.08
CA SER A 40 -18.75 7.50 -0.20
C SER A 40 -18.44 7.41 1.30
N GLU A 41 -17.37 6.72 1.71
CA GLU A 41 -17.04 6.49 3.13
C GLU A 41 -15.63 6.90 3.57
N SER A 42 -14.85 7.66 2.77
CA SER A 42 -13.51 8.07 3.19
C SER A 42 -13.54 9.33 4.06
N ILE A 43 -13.69 9.15 5.37
CA ILE A 43 -13.20 10.08 6.39
C ILE A 43 -11.66 9.99 6.36
N GLY A 44 -11.03 10.76 5.47
CA GLY A 44 -9.57 10.82 5.31
C GLY A 44 -9.10 10.76 3.86
N THR A 45 -8.00 11.44 3.56
CA THR A 45 -7.37 11.51 2.24
C THR A 45 -6.75 10.16 1.87
N ILE A 46 -7.54 9.23 1.32
CA ILE A 46 -7.03 7.96 0.79
C ILE A 46 -6.31 8.26 -0.53
N GLU A 47 -4.99 8.10 -0.55
CA GLU A 47 -4.19 8.22 -1.78
C GLU A 47 -4.17 6.88 -2.51
N SER A 48 -4.42 6.87 -3.83
CA SER A 48 -4.50 5.63 -4.62
C SER A 48 -3.50 5.64 -5.77
N HIS A 49 -2.67 4.59 -5.82
CA HIS A 49 -1.61 4.42 -6.80
C HIS A 49 -1.95 3.24 -7.71
N SER A 50 -2.38 3.54 -8.93
CA SER A 50 -2.65 2.49 -9.92
C SER A 50 -1.36 1.82 -10.37
N PHE A 51 -1.40 0.51 -10.59
CA PHE A 51 -0.27 -0.26 -11.10
C PHE A 51 -0.71 -1.40 -12.02
N LEU A 52 0.22 -1.85 -12.86
CA LEU A 52 0.11 -3.08 -13.64
C LEU A 52 1.24 -4.02 -13.21
N PHE A 53 0.99 -5.32 -13.24
CA PHE A 53 2.06 -6.31 -13.09
C PHE A 53 2.91 -6.34 -14.36
N THR A 54 4.22 -6.36 -14.19
CA THR A 54 5.19 -6.57 -15.27
C THR A 54 5.62 -8.03 -15.24
N GLU A 55 5.71 -8.68 -16.41
CA GLU A 55 6.20 -10.06 -16.49
C GLU A 55 7.61 -10.16 -15.89
N TRP A 56 7.78 -11.01 -14.88
CA TRP A 56 9.10 -11.51 -14.52
C TRP A 56 9.47 -12.52 -15.60
N ASN A 57 10.64 -12.34 -16.21
CA ASN A 57 11.17 -13.32 -17.16
C ASN A 57 11.05 -14.73 -16.53
N ASP A 58 10.49 -15.69 -17.29
CA ASP A 58 10.39 -17.14 -16.99
C ASP A 58 9.00 -17.72 -16.68
N GLY A 59 7.90 -17.05 -17.04
CA GLY A 59 6.56 -17.66 -16.95
C GLY A 59 6.11 -17.95 -15.50
N GLN A 60 6.76 -17.31 -14.53
CA GLN A 60 6.36 -17.35 -13.13
C GLN A 60 5.04 -16.60 -12.92
N GLU A 61 4.37 -16.95 -11.82
CA GLU A 61 3.18 -16.23 -11.38
C GLU A 61 3.47 -14.74 -11.17
N LEU A 62 2.68 -13.86 -11.80
CA LEU A 62 2.79 -12.41 -11.66
C LEU A 62 2.67 -12.03 -10.18
N SER A 63 3.69 -11.34 -9.67
CA SER A 63 3.75 -10.94 -8.28
C SER A 63 4.48 -9.61 -8.12
N MET A 64 4.19 -8.92 -7.01
CA MET A 64 4.91 -7.75 -6.58
C MET A 64 5.91 -8.13 -5.50
N GLY A 65 7.17 -7.72 -5.67
CA GLY A 65 8.23 -7.91 -4.68
C GLY A 65 8.20 -6.81 -3.63
N LEU A 66 8.24 -7.19 -2.34
CA LEU A 66 8.15 -6.27 -1.21
C LEU A 66 9.37 -6.30 -0.28
N HIS A 67 10.42 -7.03 -0.68
CA HIS A 67 11.61 -7.23 0.14
C HIS A 67 12.29 -5.91 0.54
N LYS A 68 12.20 -4.87 -0.31
CA LYS A 68 12.72 -3.51 -0.05
C LYS A 68 12.08 -2.84 1.17
N PHE A 69 10.88 -3.28 1.56
CA PHE A 69 10.11 -2.67 2.65
C PHE A 69 10.28 -3.37 3.99
N ARG A 70 11.13 -4.40 4.08
CA ARG A 70 11.38 -5.17 5.31
C ARG A 70 12.21 -4.43 6.34
N ASN A 71 12.99 -3.46 5.89
CA ASN A 71 13.85 -2.67 6.74
C ASN A 71 13.27 -1.27 6.92
N SER A 72 13.58 -0.65 8.06
CA SER A 72 13.28 0.75 8.26
C SER A 72 13.99 1.62 7.22
N MET A 73 13.31 2.64 6.75
CA MET A 73 13.83 3.67 5.86
C MET A 73 13.88 4.99 6.61
N GLU A 74 14.96 5.73 6.42
CA GLU A 74 15.15 7.06 6.99
C GLU A 74 15.37 8.06 5.85
N THR A 75 14.62 9.16 5.87
CA THR A 75 14.73 10.23 4.86
C THR A 75 14.38 11.55 5.51
N ASP A 76 15.26 12.55 5.36
CA ASP A 76 15.01 13.92 5.82
C ASP A 76 14.46 14.01 7.26
N GLY A 77 15.06 13.29 8.22
CA GLY A 77 14.66 13.25 9.63
C GLY A 77 13.35 12.50 9.94
N TRP A 78 12.71 11.92 8.92
CA TRP A 78 11.59 10.99 9.06
C TRP A 78 12.09 9.56 9.06
N LYS A 79 11.34 8.70 9.75
CA LYS A 79 11.56 7.26 9.80
C LYS A 79 10.28 6.52 9.46
N ILE A 80 10.40 5.56 8.56
CA ILE A 80 9.33 4.66 8.13
C ILE A 80 9.78 3.26 8.50
N SER A 81 9.05 2.59 9.40
CA SER A 81 9.42 1.26 9.88
C SER A 81 8.25 0.28 9.73
N PRO A 82 8.45 -0.94 9.23
CA PRO A 82 7.36 -1.92 9.16
C PRO A 82 6.84 -2.26 10.56
N ILE A 83 5.53 -2.30 10.72
CA ILE A 83 4.88 -2.65 12.00
C ILE A 83 4.81 -4.18 12.16
N SER A 84 4.54 -4.87 11.05
CA SER A 84 4.39 -6.32 10.98
C SER A 84 5.37 -6.92 9.99
N LEU A 85 5.49 -8.25 10.01
CA LEU A 85 6.33 -8.97 9.06
C LEU A 85 5.85 -8.71 7.63
N ILE A 86 6.68 -8.03 6.84
CA ILE A 86 6.39 -7.79 5.42
C ILE A 86 6.67 -9.07 4.61
N PRO A 87 5.68 -9.62 3.89
CA PRO A 87 5.89 -10.80 3.05
C PRO A 87 6.92 -10.52 1.96
N ASP A 88 7.58 -11.56 1.43
CA ASP A 88 8.55 -11.40 0.33
C ASP A 88 7.90 -10.82 -0.93
N LYS A 89 6.68 -11.29 -1.19
CA LYS A 89 5.89 -10.95 -2.37
C LYS A 89 4.40 -11.02 -2.08
N ILE A 90 3.61 -10.31 -2.87
CA ILE A 90 2.17 -10.51 -3.00
C ILE A 90 1.90 -10.91 -4.45
N THR A 91 1.23 -12.03 -4.65
CA THR A 91 0.86 -12.52 -5.98
C THR A 91 -0.37 -11.82 -6.51
N LYS A 92 -0.49 -11.78 -7.83
CA LYS A 92 -1.71 -11.33 -8.51
C LYS A 92 -2.92 -12.17 -8.10
N ALA A 93 -2.74 -13.49 -7.91
CA ALA A 93 -3.80 -14.39 -7.49
C ALA A 93 -4.34 -14.05 -6.10
N GLU A 94 -3.46 -13.70 -5.15
CA GLU A 94 -3.88 -13.23 -3.81
C GLU A 94 -4.80 -12.01 -3.92
N ILE A 95 -4.43 -11.00 -4.71
CA ILE A 95 -5.26 -9.79 -4.91
C ILE A 95 -6.57 -10.12 -5.65
N ASP A 96 -6.52 -10.97 -6.68
CA ASP A 96 -7.71 -11.39 -7.43
C ASP A 96 -8.70 -12.20 -6.55
N SER A 97 -8.20 -12.94 -5.57
CA SER A 97 -9.01 -13.80 -4.69
C SER A 97 -9.80 -13.04 -3.61
N VAL A 98 -9.47 -11.77 -3.36
CA VAL A 98 -10.13 -10.95 -2.34
C VAL A 98 -11.64 -10.84 -2.57
N GLU A 99 -12.07 -10.72 -3.84
CA GLU A 99 -13.50 -10.62 -4.19
C GLU A 99 -14.26 -11.94 -3.97
N LEU A 100 -13.60 -13.09 -4.17
CA LEU A 100 -14.21 -14.40 -3.90
C LEU A 100 -14.51 -14.54 -2.41
N GLN A 101 -13.66 -13.99 -1.53
CA GLN A 101 -13.88 -14.01 -0.08
C GLN A 101 -15.06 -13.13 0.37
N GLN A 102 -15.45 -12.10 -0.40
CA GLN A 102 -16.58 -11.24 -0.04
C GLN A 102 -17.94 -11.97 -0.13
N ASN A 103 -18.04 -12.95 -1.04
CA ASN A 103 -19.25 -13.76 -1.21
C ASN A 103 -19.39 -14.88 -0.15
N PHE A 104 -18.29 -15.30 0.46
CA PHE A 104 -18.28 -16.27 1.56
C PHE A 104 -18.15 -15.55 2.91
N ARG A 105 -19.25 -14.93 3.38
CA ARG A 105 -19.38 -14.29 4.72
C ARG A 105 -19.06 -15.21 5.93
N LYS A 106 -18.56 -16.42 5.73
CA LYS A 106 -18.35 -17.46 6.77
C LYS A 106 -16.88 -17.81 7.05
N LEU A 107 -15.89 -17.25 6.33
CA LEU A 107 -14.48 -17.45 6.67
C LEU A 107 -13.96 -16.25 7.47
N GLN A 108 -13.55 -16.52 8.70
CA GLN A 108 -13.18 -15.53 9.73
C GLN A 108 -11.85 -14.79 9.46
N SER A 109 -11.20 -14.97 8.31
CA SER A 109 -10.01 -14.23 7.92
C SER A 109 -10.15 -13.73 6.49
N ARG A 110 -10.59 -12.48 6.34
CA ARG A 110 -10.38 -11.72 5.10
C ARG A 110 -8.88 -11.46 5.01
N ILE A 111 -8.16 -12.19 4.17
CA ILE A 111 -6.74 -11.88 3.93
C ILE A 111 -6.73 -10.91 2.75
N ILE A 112 -7.03 -9.65 3.03
CA ILE A 112 -6.80 -8.60 2.04
C ILE A 112 -5.31 -8.28 2.11
N PRO A 113 -4.56 -8.33 1.00
CA PRO A 113 -3.14 -8.04 1.04
C PRO A 113 -2.90 -6.60 1.52
N LEU A 114 -2.32 -6.49 2.71
CA LEU A 114 -2.13 -5.26 3.48
C LEU A 114 -0.72 -5.27 4.05
N ILE A 115 -0.04 -4.15 3.95
CA ILE A 115 1.22 -3.89 4.66
C ILE A 115 1.12 -2.60 5.45
N GLU A 116 1.80 -2.55 6.59
CA GLU A 116 1.67 -1.45 7.54
C GLU A 116 3.02 -0.97 8.04
N PHE A 117 3.13 0.34 8.16
CA PHE A 117 4.34 1.04 8.59
C PHE A 117 4.01 2.05 9.68
N SER A 118 4.92 2.19 10.63
CA SER A 118 4.99 3.34 11.50
C SER A 118 5.79 4.41 10.78
N VAL A 119 5.19 5.58 10.63
CA VAL A 119 5.80 6.78 10.04
C VAL A 119 5.91 7.81 11.15
N TYR A 120 7.13 8.22 11.49
CA TYR A 120 7.33 9.19 12.56
C TYR A 120 8.55 10.09 12.32
N ILE A 121 8.57 11.21 13.04
CA ILE A 121 9.71 12.12 13.05
C ILE A 121 10.71 11.59 14.07
N ASP A 122 11.88 11.13 13.61
CA ASP A 122 12.95 10.59 14.45
C ASP A 122 13.82 11.72 15.02
N ASN A 123 14.07 12.76 14.20
CA ASN A 123 14.75 13.98 14.62
C ASN A 123 13.96 15.23 14.22
N ILE A 124 13.37 15.91 15.20
CA ILE A 124 12.54 17.11 14.98
C ILE A 124 13.34 18.25 14.33
N GLU A 125 14.58 18.45 14.72
CA GLU A 125 15.42 19.57 14.28
C GLU A 125 15.84 19.45 12.82
N SER A 126 16.12 18.23 12.36
CA SER A 126 16.54 17.97 10.99
C SER A 126 15.39 17.62 10.06
N ALA A 127 14.20 17.32 10.60
CA ALA A 127 13.14 16.80 9.76
C ALA A 127 12.59 17.83 8.76
N SER A 128 12.33 17.41 7.53
CA SER A 128 11.65 18.24 6.54
C SER A 128 10.19 18.49 6.93
N ASN A 129 9.61 19.62 6.51
CA ASN A 129 8.19 19.92 6.74
C ASN A 129 7.24 18.94 6.03
N GLU A 130 7.72 18.32 4.95
CA GLU A 130 6.99 17.30 4.19
C GLU A 130 7.90 16.09 3.96
N LEU A 131 7.43 14.92 4.39
CA LEU A 131 7.89 13.63 3.90
C LEU A 131 7.29 13.40 2.53
N LYS A 132 8.13 13.12 1.54
CA LYS A 132 7.71 12.63 0.22
C LYS A 132 8.75 11.63 -0.27
N THR A 133 8.41 10.34 -0.19
CA THR A 133 9.31 9.27 -0.66
C THR A 133 8.56 8.26 -1.51
N ASP A 134 9.24 7.74 -2.53
CA ASP A 134 8.69 6.76 -3.45
C ASP A 134 9.11 5.36 -3.01
N LEU A 135 8.13 4.50 -2.82
CA LEU A 135 8.30 3.07 -2.55
C LEU A 135 8.18 2.32 -3.87
N ASP A 136 9.34 1.94 -4.42
CA ASP A 136 9.43 1.15 -5.64
C ASP A 136 8.99 -0.31 -5.39
N ILE A 137 7.93 -0.72 -6.11
CA ILE A 137 7.35 -2.06 -6.00
C ILE A 137 7.79 -2.88 -7.20
N GLU A 138 8.71 -3.80 -6.95
CA GLU A 138 9.23 -4.68 -8.00
C GLU A 138 8.15 -5.54 -8.63
N GLY A 139 8.27 -5.81 -9.93
CA GLY A 139 7.24 -6.55 -10.66
C GLY A 139 5.99 -5.73 -10.97
N THR A 140 6.02 -4.41 -10.76
CA THR A 140 4.94 -3.51 -11.15
C THR A 140 5.43 -2.26 -11.88
N THR A 141 4.53 -1.57 -12.57
CA THR A 141 4.83 -0.34 -13.34
C THR A 141 4.83 0.94 -12.49
N SER A 142 4.65 0.85 -11.17
CA SER A 142 4.30 2.01 -10.34
C SER A 142 4.98 1.96 -8.99
N ASN A 143 5.14 3.15 -8.40
CA ASN A 143 5.62 3.33 -7.05
C ASN A 143 4.46 3.78 -6.16
N VAL A 144 4.49 3.39 -4.89
CA VAL A 144 3.61 4.00 -3.88
C VAL A 144 4.31 5.22 -3.31
N ILE A 145 3.65 6.37 -3.33
CA ILE A 145 4.23 7.60 -2.81
C ILE A 145 3.77 7.78 -1.36
N VAL A 146 4.73 7.79 -0.44
CA VAL A 146 4.49 8.08 0.97
C VAL A 146 4.59 9.58 1.16
N ARG A 147 3.50 10.22 1.61
CA ARG A 147 3.43 11.66 1.84
C ARG A 147 2.90 11.97 3.23
N ARG A 148 3.60 12.86 3.95
CA ARG A 148 3.13 13.37 5.23
C ARG A 148 3.67 14.76 5.52
N GLN A 149 2.83 15.63 6.06
CA GLN A 149 3.25 16.94 6.56
C GLN A 149 3.50 16.89 8.07
N LYS A 150 4.51 17.65 8.53
CA LYS A 150 4.62 18.03 9.94
C LYS A 150 3.37 18.80 10.36
N GLU A 151 2.95 18.63 11.60
CA GLU A 151 1.91 19.44 12.23
C GLU A 151 2.48 20.70 12.87
#